data_AF-A0A8D4N4D8-F1
#
_entry.id   AF-A0A8D4N4D8-F1
#
_cell.length_a   1.000
_cell.length_b   1.000
_cell.length_c   1.000
_cell.angle_alpha   90.00
_cell.angle_beta   90.00
_cell.angle_gamma   90.00
#
_symmetry.space_group_name_H-M   'P 1'
#
loop_
_entity.id
_entity.type
_entity.pdbx_description
1 polymer ?
#
loop_
_entity_poly.entity_id
_entity_poly.type
_entity_poly.pdbx_seq_one_letter_code
_entity_poly.pdbx_strand_id
1 'polypeptide(L)'
;MNDIVYYNSDYLERITRGSFKFEYNDLVLLNRWVDNISFILEIDKRLTNLIEPEDLSVGDVLKKISFLFEDIEQTPNPTLSAIIIVKDEERCIKRCIDSIINSVDEIIIVDTGSTDSTLDIIKGIGNHNIIIHNMIWIDDFSHARNFAKSKASKDWLMFIDADEYLEAIDDNEIKDKLCILQTMSIKDEMVVCPFISNHNGYNIKTVRRFFLNNTDINYFGLVHEEPRIYDFLPYYISIDVKFFHDGYMDEIVKSKRKTERNLYLLNRMMLLESNNLRWKFFYYRDGIDNIDLLDAEVEIKSAISLNKENDFSADNVIDDEFTFALLDILANNLFRQGKFDDANLMAEIMNDFYPENSNSYYYKCLIKIIRLREEVKKLLNDTIIYREENINPQYGMIHSEGYHIDLLISILLFENGYIKQAVKYFTFLDGIDFKSNILNEYKEKIRVIKSF
;
A
#
# COMPACT_ATOMS: atom_id res chain seq x y z
N MET A 1 -12.26 15.92 -7.31
CA MET A 1 -13.59 15.27 -7.37
C MET A 1 -13.37 13.88 -7.92
N ASN A 2 -13.59 12.88 -7.08
CA ASN A 2 -13.36 11.47 -7.35
C ASN A 2 -14.65 10.87 -7.91
N ASP A 3 -14.73 10.72 -9.23
CA ASP A 3 -15.75 9.85 -9.82
C ASP A 3 -15.22 8.42 -9.79
N ILE A 4 -15.12 7.87 -8.58
CA ILE A 4 -15.26 6.43 -8.42
C ILE A 4 -16.73 6.17 -8.73
N VAL A 5 -17.01 5.43 -9.79
CA VAL A 5 -18.35 4.92 -10.08
C VAL A 5 -18.70 3.94 -8.96
N TYR A 6 -19.27 4.45 -7.88
CA TYR A 6 -19.98 3.62 -6.92
C TYR A 6 -21.24 3.15 -7.62
N TYR A 7 -21.30 1.86 -7.96
CA TYR A 7 -22.57 1.25 -8.33
C TYR A 7 -23.49 1.37 -7.11
N ASN A 8 -24.45 2.28 -7.18
CA ASN A 8 -25.30 2.63 -6.05
C ASN A 8 -26.25 1.45 -5.74
N SER A 9 -26.12 0.89 -4.54
CA SER A 9 -26.99 -0.17 -4.02
C SER A 9 -28.49 0.22 -4.02
N ASP A 10 -28.83 1.53 -4.07
CA ASP A 10 -30.21 2.02 -4.27
C ASP A 10 -30.84 1.49 -5.57
N TYR A 11 -30.06 1.19 -6.62
CA TYR A 11 -30.61 0.75 -7.89
C TYR A 11 -31.28 -0.63 -7.76
N LEU A 12 -30.71 -1.52 -6.95
CA LEU A 12 -31.29 -2.82 -6.59
C LEU A 12 -32.44 -2.70 -5.58
N GLU A 13 -32.37 -1.71 -4.67
CA GLU A 13 -33.46 -1.42 -3.74
C GLU A 13 -34.71 -0.87 -4.47
N ARG A 14 -34.50 -0.18 -5.60
CA ARG A 14 -35.58 0.23 -6.52
C ARG A 14 -36.17 -0.95 -7.31
N ILE A 15 -35.34 -1.91 -7.72
CA ILE A 15 -35.77 -3.13 -8.42
C ILE A 15 -36.64 -4.02 -7.51
N THR A 16 -36.28 -4.15 -6.23
CA THR A 16 -37.00 -4.98 -5.25
C THR A 16 -38.32 -4.37 -4.76
N ARG A 17 -38.54 -3.06 -4.93
CA ARG A 17 -39.77 -2.34 -4.53
C ARG A 17 -40.95 -2.44 -5.54
N GLY A 18 -40.91 -3.38 -6.48
CA GLY A 18 -42.14 -3.96 -7.03
C GLY A 18 -42.69 -3.40 -8.35
N SER A 19 -41.83 -2.95 -9.27
CA SER A 19 -42.28 -2.53 -10.62
C SER A 19 -42.16 -3.61 -11.71
N PHE A 20 -41.53 -4.75 -11.42
CA PHE A 20 -41.31 -5.81 -12.41
C PHE A 20 -41.60 -7.20 -11.82
N LYS A 21 -42.33 -8.03 -12.58
CA LYS A 21 -42.48 -9.47 -12.30
C LYS A 21 -41.28 -10.18 -12.92
N PHE A 22 -40.32 -10.57 -12.09
CA PHE A 22 -39.21 -11.41 -12.50
C PHE A 22 -39.62 -12.89 -12.46
N GLU A 23 -39.22 -13.68 -13.46
CA GLU A 23 -39.32 -15.13 -13.36
C GLU A 23 -38.18 -15.66 -12.44
N TYR A 24 -38.32 -16.88 -11.93
CA TYR A 24 -37.36 -17.46 -10.98
C TYR A 24 -35.94 -17.53 -11.57
N ASN A 25 -35.82 -17.84 -12.87
CA ASN A 25 -34.53 -17.88 -13.56
C ASN A 25 -33.88 -16.49 -13.66
N ASP A 26 -34.67 -15.42 -13.85
CA ASP A 26 -34.16 -14.04 -13.89
C ASP A 26 -33.60 -13.61 -12.54
N LEU A 27 -34.22 -14.04 -11.43
CA LEU A 27 -33.75 -13.77 -10.07
C LEU A 27 -32.45 -14.53 -9.73
N VAL A 28 -32.32 -15.77 -10.20
CA VAL A 28 -31.08 -16.54 -10.06
C VAL A 28 -29.95 -15.90 -10.89
N LEU A 29 -30.25 -15.45 -12.12
CA LEU A 29 -29.31 -14.70 -12.95
C LEU A 29 -28.89 -13.38 -12.31
N LEU A 30 -29.85 -12.60 -11.80
CA LEU A 30 -29.58 -11.32 -11.18
C LEU A 30 -28.75 -11.48 -9.91
N ASN A 31 -29.03 -12.48 -9.07
CA ASN A 31 -28.22 -12.76 -7.88
C ASN A 31 -26.80 -13.19 -8.26
N ARG A 32 -26.64 -14.10 -9.24
CA ARG A 32 -25.31 -14.45 -9.76
C ARG A 32 -24.57 -13.23 -10.31
N TRP A 33 -25.26 -12.36 -11.03
CA TRP A 33 -24.66 -11.16 -11.61
C TRP A 33 -24.32 -10.09 -10.57
N VAL A 34 -25.16 -9.91 -9.54
CA VAL A 34 -24.88 -9.03 -8.39
C VAL A 34 -23.70 -9.57 -7.59
N ASP A 35 -23.63 -10.87 -7.35
CA ASP A 35 -22.47 -11.53 -6.72
C ASP A 35 -21.21 -11.37 -7.60
N ASN A 36 -21.35 -11.40 -8.93
CA ASN A 36 -20.25 -11.25 -9.90
C ASN A 36 -19.81 -9.79 -10.17
N ILE A 37 -20.67 -8.78 -9.98
CA ILE A 37 -20.30 -7.36 -10.06
C ILE A 37 -19.76 -6.86 -8.74
N SER A 38 -20.36 -7.29 -7.63
CA SER A 38 -19.80 -7.06 -6.29
C SER A 38 -18.50 -7.81 -6.06
N PHE A 39 -18.02 -8.56 -7.06
CA PHE A 39 -16.69 -9.16 -7.12
C PHE A 39 -15.65 -8.30 -7.86
N ILE A 40 -16.08 -7.59 -8.92
CA ILE A 40 -15.27 -6.65 -9.73
C ILE A 40 -15.23 -5.29 -9.01
N LEU A 41 -14.73 -5.29 -7.77
CA LEU A 41 -14.92 -4.19 -6.83
C LEU A 41 -14.00 -2.99 -7.02
N GLU A 42 -13.01 -3.06 -7.91
CA GLU A 42 -12.08 -1.95 -8.11
C GLU A 42 -11.64 -1.90 -9.56
N ILE A 43 -12.28 -0.98 -10.30
CA ILE A 43 -12.09 -0.77 -11.73
C ILE A 43 -11.04 0.33 -11.92
N ASP A 44 -10.00 0.07 -12.71
CA ASP A 44 -8.99 1.05 -13.10
C ASP A 44 -9.64 2.30 -13.75
N LYS A 45 -9.14 3.51 -13.48
CA LYS A 45 -9.65 4.75 -14.10
C LYS A 45 -9.62 4.73 -15.64
N ARG A 46 -8.72 3.95 -16.23
CA ARG A 46 -8.64 3.77 -17.69
C ARG A 46 -9.82 2.94 -18.21
N LEU A 47 -10.38 2.04 -17.39
CA LEU A 47 -11.60 1.28 -17.69
C LEU A 47 -12.86 2.11 -17.49
N THR A 48 -12.89 3.02 -16.52
CA THR A 48 -14.05 3.94 -16.36
C THR A 48 -14.27 4.82 -17.59
N ASN A 49 -13.22 5.14 -18.34
CA ASN A 49 -13.32 5.87 -19.61
C ASN A 49 -13.89 5.04 -20.78
N LEU A 50 -13.92 3.72 -20.65
CA LEU A 50 -14.51 2.80 -21.63
C LEU A 50 -16.00 2.53 -21.38
N ILE A 51 -16.50 2.92 -20.20
CA ILE A 51 -17.91 2.84 -19.85
C ILE A 51 -18.50 4.23 -20.06
N GLU A 52 -19.13 4.48 -21.21
CA GLU A 52 -19.87 5.73 -21.39
C GLU A 52 -21.00 5.80 -20.34
N PRO A 53 -21.12 6.91 -19.59
CA PRO A 53 -22.22 7.10 -18.65
C PRO A 53 -23.51 7.34 -19.44
N GLU A 54 -24.14 6.26 -19.89
CA GLU A 54 -25.51 6.28 -20.35
C GLU A 54 -26.45 6.05 -19.16
N ASP A 55 -27.55 6.81 -19.10
CA ASP A 55 -28.68 6.53 -18.22
C ASP A 55 -29.34 5.20 -18.65
N LEU A 56 -28.72 4.07 -18.27
CA LEU A 56 -29.23 2.74 -18.60
C LEU A 56 -30.54 2.50 -17.85
N SER A 57 -31.60 2.14 -18.59
CA SER A 57 -32.83 1.68 -17.97
C SER A 57 -32.66 0.26 -17.42
N VAL A 58 -33.53 -0.15 -16.49
CA VAL A 58 -33.56 -1.54 -15.97
C VAL A 58 -33.71 -2.55 -17.12
N GLY A 59 -34.47 -2.22 -18.17
CA GLY A 59 -34.63 -3.08 -19.35
C GLY A 59 -33.35 -3.23 -20.17
N ASP A 60 -32.51 -2.19 -20.22
CA ASP A 60 -31.23 -2.22 -20.92
C ASP A 60 -30.19 -3.03 -20.13
N VAL A 61 -30.19 -2.90 -18.80
CA VAL A 61 -29.37 -3.72 -17.91
C VAL A 61 -29.76 -5.20 -18.04
N LEU A 62 -31.05 -5.54 -17.98
CA LEU A 62 -31.51 -6.93 -18.11
C LEU A 62 -31.19 -7.54 -19.48
N LYS A 63 -31.31 -6.75 -20.56
CA LYS A 63 -30.86 -7.20 -21.89
C LYS A 63 -29.37 -7.46 -21.92
N LYS A 64 -28.55 -6.54 -21.40
CA LYS A 64 -27.09 -6.73 -21.30
C LYS A 64 -26.72 -7.96 -20.46
N ILE A 65 -27.44 -8.22 -19.36
CA ILE A 65 -27.27 -9.42 -18.53
C ILE A 65 -27.62 -10.69 -19.32
N SER A 66 -28.74 -10.70 -20.04
CA SER A 66 -29.17 -11.84 -20.86
C SER A 66 -28.14 -12.16 -21.94
N PHE A 67 -27.65 -11.14 -22.66
CA PHE A 67 -26.59 -11.31 -23.65
C PHE A 67 -25.30 -11.85 -23.03
N LEU A 68 -24.87 -11.27 -21.90
CA LEU A 68 -23.68 -11.74 -21.20
C LEU A 68 -23.83 -13.20 -20.75
N PHE A 69 -25.01 -13.61 -20.29
CA PHE A 69 -25.25 -14.98 -19.88
C PHE A 69 -25.22 -15.95 -21.07
N GLU A 70 -25.83 -15.58 -22.19
CA GLU A 70 -25.72 -16.34 -23.44
C GLU A 70 -24.25 -16.44 -23.90
N ASP A 71 -23.48 -15.35 -23.79
CA ASP A 71 -22.06 -15.32 -24.12
C ASP A 71 -21.25 -16.21 -23.17
N ILE A 72 -21.54 -16.20 -21.86
CA ILE A 72 -20.88 -17.05 -20.85
C ILE A 72 -21.20 -18.53 -21.13
N GLU A 73 -22.46 -18.90 -21.37
CA GLU A 73 -22.85 -20.30 -21.68
C GLU A 73 -22.19 -20.81 -22.97
N GLN A 74 -21.94 -19.92 -23.93
CA GLN A 74 -21.25 -20.24 -25.18
C GLN A 74 -19.72 -20.19 -25.05
N THR A 75 -19.20 -19.59 -23.96
CA THR A 75 -17.76 -19.49 -23.72
C THR A 75 -17.23 -20.83 -23.22
N PRO A 76 -16.17 -21.38 -23.86
CA PRO A 76 -15.55 -22.61 -23.37
C PRO A 76 -15.05 -22.43 -21.95
N ASN A 77 -15.23 -23.46 -21.11
CA ASN A 77 -14.67 -23.46 -19.76
C ASN A 77 -13.17 -23.19 -19.82
N PRO A 78 -12.66 -22.15 -19.12
CA PRO A 78 -11.26 -21.77 -19.22
C PRO A 78 -10.38 -22.84 -18.58
N THR A 79 -9.31 -23.19 -19.28
CA THR A 79 -8.24 -23.99 -18.68
C THR A 79 -7.17 -23.10 -18.05
N LEU A 80 -6.59 -23.54 -16.93
CA LEU A 80 -5.70 -22.71 -16.11
C LEU A 80 -4.35 -23.39 -15.83
N SER A 81 -3.26 -22.68 -16.14
CA SER A 81 -1.90 -23.04 -15.75
C SER A 81 -1.49 -22.25 -14.51
N ALA A 82 -1.17 -22.93 -13.40
CA ALA A 82 -0.41 -22.31 -12.33
C ALA A 82 1.07 -22.25 -12.70
N ILE A 83 1.71 -21.11 -12.47
CA ILE A 83 3.13 -20.89 -12.73
C ILE A 83 3.80 -20.54 -11.41
N ILE A 84 4.79 -21.35 -11.03
CA ILE A 84 5.59 -21.19 -9.82
C ILE A 84 7.06 -21.17 -10.22
N ILE A 85 7.75 -20.07 -9.88
CA ILE A 85 9.21 -19.99 -9.96
C ILE A 85 9.74 -20.21 -8.55
N VAL A 86 10.72 -21.10 -8.42
CA VAL A 86 11.18 -21.55 -7.11
C VAL A 86 12.70 -21.56 -7.01
N LYS A 87 13.19 -21.32 -5.79
CA LYS A 87 14.56 -21.58 -5.38
C LYS A 87 14.64 -21.73 -3.86
N ASP A 88 15.06 -22.89 -3.40
CA ASP A 88 15.28 -23.17 -1.98
C ASP A 88 14.05 -22.89 -1.08
N GLU A 89 12.90 -23.46 -1.46
CA GLU A 89 11.59 -23.28 -0.80
C GLU A 89 11.03 -24.59 -0.19
N GLU A 90 11.90 -25.49 0.28
CA GLU A 90 11.48 -26.78 0.86
C GLU A 90 10.49 -26.63 2.03
N ARG A 91 10.53 -25.47 2.70
CA ARG A 91 9.68 -25.10 3.83
C ARG A 91 8.20 -24.95 3.44
N CYS A 92 7.89 -24.34 2.31
CA CYS A 92 6.53 -23.90 1.97
C CYS A 92 5.98 -24.46 0.66
N ILE A 93 6.85 -24.95 -0.25
CA ILE A 93 6.44 -25.38 -1.59
C ILE A 93 5.33 -26.43 -1.60
N LYS A 94 5.36 -27.38 -0.64
CA LYS A 94 4.31 -28.40 -0.53
C LYS A 94 2.94 -27.77 -0.27
N ARG A 95 2.87 -26.83 0.69
CA ARG A 95 1.62 -26.15 1.05
C ARG A 95 1.10 -25.32 -0.12
N CYS A 96 1.99 -24.60 -0.80
CA CYS A 96 1.65 -23.83 -2.00
C CYS A 96 0.95 -24.72 -3.02
N ILE A 97 1.60 -25.83 -3.43
CA ILE A 97 1.05 -26.76 -4.43
C ILE A 97 -0.25 -27.41 -3.94
N ASP A 98 -0.27 -27.96 -2.71
CA ASP A 98 -1.45 -28.61 -2.15
C ASP A 98 -2.69 -27.67 -2.17
N SER A 99 -2.49 -26.37 -2.00
CA SER A 99 -3.59 -25.39 -1.96
C SER A 99 -4.25 -25.11 -3.31
N ILE A 100 -3.53 -25.33 -4.42
CA ILE A 100 -4.01 -24.99 -5.78
C ILE A 100 -4.28 -26.20 -6.66
N ILE A 101 -3.83 -27.39 -6.24
CA ILE A 101 -3.73 -28.57 -7.13
C ILE A 101 -5.07 -29.03 -7.71
N ASN A 102 -6.17 -28.76 -7.03
CA ASN A 102 -7.52 -29.10 -7.50
C ASN A 102 -8.18 -27.96 -8.30
N SER A 103 -7.66 -26.74 -8.19
CA SER A 103 -8.24 -25.55 -8.84
C SER A 103 -7.64 -25.25 -10.22
N VAL A 104 -6.60 -25.99 -10.64
CA VAL A 104 -5.86 -25.74 -11.88
C VAL A 104 -5.70 -27.02 -12.73
N ASP A 105 -5.46 -26.85 -14.04
CA ASP A 105 -5.33 -27.96 -14.99
C ASP A 105 -3.87 -28.37 -15.24
N GLU A 106 -2.93 -27.47 -14.95
CA GLU A 106 -1.50 -27.64 -15.15
C GLU A 106 -0.73 -26.83 -14.10
N ILE A 107 0.39 -27.36 -13.62
CA ILE A 107 1.32 -26.65 -12.74
C ILE A 107 2.71 -26.66 -13.38
N ILE A 108 3.17 -25.49 -13.79
CA ILE A 108 4.51 -25.27 -14.31
C ILE A 108 5.40 -24.82 -13.16
N ILE A 109 6.39 -25.67 -12.85
CA ILE A 109 7.46 -25.37 -11.90
C ILE A 109 8.70 -24.99 -12.69
N VAL A 110 9.26 -23.81 -12.43
CA VAL A 110 10.56 -23.40 -12.93
C VAL A 110 11.53 -23.25 -11.77
N ASP A 111 12.45 -24.20 -11.63
CA ASP A 111 13.51 -24.13 -10.65
C ASP A 111 14.69 -23.31 -11.18
N THR A 112 15.14 -22.34 -10.38
CA THR A 112 16.25 -21.44 -10.73
C THR A 112 17.57 -21.83 -10.07
N GLY A 113 17.69 -23.09 -9.66
CA GLY A 113 18.88 -23.68 -9.04
C GLY A 113 18.71 -23.89 -7.54
N SER A 114 17.67 -24.62 -7.12
CA SER A 114 17.54 -25.09 -5.73
C SER A 114 18.67 -26.07 -5.38
N THR A 115 19.10 -26.01 -4.13
CA THR A 115 20.13 -26.86 -3.51
C THR A 115 19.63 -27.61 -2.29
N ASP A 116 18.42 -27.29 -1.83
CA ASP A 116 17.70 -27.97 -0.76
C ASP A 116 16.76 -29.07 -1.30
N SER A 117 15.84 -29.55 -0.45
CA SER A 117 14.91 -30.63 -0.79
C SER A 117 13.70 -30.19 -1.63
N THR A 118 13.65 -28.94 -2.10
CA THR A 118 12.49 -28.38 -2.84
C THR A 118 12.04 -29.29 -3.97
N LEU A 119 12.96 -29.69 -4.86
CA LEU A 119 12.64 -30.52 -6.03
C LEU A 119 12.19 -31.93 -5.64
N ASP A 120 12.75 -32.49 -4.56
CA ASP A 120 12.38 -33.83 -4.10
C ASP A 120 10.97 -33.83 -3.50
N ILE A 121 10.60 -32.77 -2.79
CA ILE A 121 9.24 -32.56 -2.28
C ILE A 121 8.24 -32.48 -3.43
N ILE A 122 8.51 -31.66 -4.46
CA ILE A 122 7.61 -31.49 -5.62
C ILE A 122 7.41 -32.83 -6.34
N LYS A 123 8.49 -33.58 -6.60
CA LYS A 123 8.40 -34.91 -7.24
C LYS A 123 7.60 -35.91 -6.40
N GLY A 124 7.65 -35.78 -5.07
CA GLY A 124 6.90 -36.62 -4.13
C GLY A 124 5.38 -36.44 -4.15
N ILE A 125 4.85 -35.33 -4.71
CA ILE A 125 3.41 -35.04 -4.77
C ILE A 125 2.67 -35.99 -5.73
N GLY A 126 3.37 -36.58 -6.70
CA GLY A 126 2.84 -37.66 -7.54
C GLY A 126 1.72 -37.25 -8.50
N ASN A 127 1.61 -35.97 -8.85
CA ASN A 127 0.61 -35.46 -9.80
C ASN A 127 1.24 -35.29 -11.20
N HIS A 128 0.62 -35.91 -12.21
CA HIS A 128 1.07 -35.89 -13.61
C HIS A 128 0.92 -34.53 -14.29
N ASN A 129 0.13 -33.62 -13.72
CA ASN A 129 -0.05 -32.25 -14.21
C ASN A 129 1.03 -31.28 -13.70
N ILE A 130 1.97 -31.75 -12.86
CA ILE A 130 3.13 -30.98 -12.43
C ILE A 130 4.28 -31.20 -13.42
N ILE A 131 4.69 -30.14 -14.10
CA ILE A 131 5.76 -30.15 -15.08
C ILE A 131 6.91 -29.32 -14.55
N ILE A 132 8.08 -29.94 -14.37
CA ILE A 132 9.27 -29.30 -13.81
C ILE A 132 10.24 -28.96 -14.94
N HIS A 133 10.62 -27.68 -14.99
CA HIS A 133 11.69 -27.15 -15.81
C HIS A 133 12.78 -26.56 -14.93
N ASN A 134 14.02 -26.56 -15.45
CA ASN A 134 15.15 -25.93 -14.80
C ASN A 134 15.65 -24.80 -15.68
N MET A 135 16.07 -23.70 -15.06
CA MET A 135 16.77 -22.61 -15.72
C MET A 135 17.89 -22.07 -14.85
N ILE A 136 18.88 -21.44 -15.47
CA ILE A 136 19.95 -20.77 -14.74
C ILE A 136 19.44 -19.38 -14.35
N TRP A 137 19.60 -19.01 -13.08
CA TRP A 137 19.34 -17.65 -12.62
C TRP A 137 20.34 -16.67 -13.26
N ILE A 138 19.83 -15.64 -13.92
CA ILE A 138 20.63 -14.63 -14.65
C ILE A 138 20.40 -13.20 -14.15
N ASP A 139 20.04 -13.05 -12.88
CA ASP A 139 19.77 -11.73 -12.27
C ASP A 139 18.63 -10.97 -12.96
N ASP A 140 17.55 -11.69 -13.31
CA ASP A 140 16.36 -11.15 -13.98
C ASP A 140 15.11 -11.97 -13.62
N PHE A 141 14.26 -11.42 -12.75
CA PHE A 141 12.98 -12.05 -12.37
C PHE A 141 11.98 -12.10 -13.53
N SER A 142 11.94 -11.06 -14.37
CA SER A 142 11.06 -11.04 -15.54
C SER A 142 11.44 -12.11 -16.57
N HIS A 143 12.73 -12.36 -16.77
CA HIS A 143 13.20 -13.43 -17.65
C HIS A 143 12.73 -14.80 -17.17
N ALA A 144 12.80 -15.06 -15.86
CA ALA A 144 12.30 -16.31 -15.29
C ALA A 144 10.78 -16.47 -15.44
N ARG A 145 10.00 -15.40 -15.22
CA ARG A 145 8.53 -15.40 -15.44
C ARG A 145 8.16 -15.63 -16.90
N ASN A 146 8.87 -14.99 -17.82
CA ASN A 146 8.60 -15.15 -19.25
C ASN A 146 9.05 -16.52 -19.77
N PHE A 147 10.15 -17.07 -19.25
CA PHE A 147 10.54 -18.46 -19.54
C PHE A 147 9.46 -19.44 -19.04
N ALA A 148 8.98 -19.26 -17.82
CA ALA A 148 7.92 -20.09 -17.24
C ALA A 148 6.61 -19.99 -18.04
N LYS A 149 6.20 -18.77 -18.41
CA LYS A 149 5.07 -18.51 -19.33
C LYS A 149 5.19 -19.33 -20.60
N SER A 150 6.37 -19.37 -21.23
CA SER A 150 6.59 -20.11 -22.48
C SER A 150 6.41 -21.64 -22.38
N LYS A 151 6.29 -22.18 -21.16
CA LYS A 151 6.07 -23.62 -20.90
C LYS A 151 4.61 -23.96 -20.64
N ALA A 152 3.79 -22.97 -20.30
CA ALA A 152 2.39 -23.16 -20.00
C ALA A 152 1.56 -23.40 -21.28
N SER A 153 0.62 -24.34 -21.21
CA SER A 153 -0.18 -24.79 -22.36
C SER A 153 -1.65 -24.42 -22.28
N LYS A 154 -2.13 -23.94 -21.12
CA LYS A 154 -3.55 -23.61 -20.91
C LYS A 154 -3.89 -22.18 -21.33
N ASP A 155 -5.19 -21.91 -21.41
CA ASP A 155 -5.74 -20.64 -21.90
C ASP A 155 -5.36 -19.47 -20.99
N TRP A 156 -5.45 -19.70 -19.67
CA TRP A 156 -5.11 -18.74 -18.64
C TRP A 156 -3.84 -19.12 -17.89
N LEU A 157 -3.14 -18.10 -17.43
CA LEU A 157 -1.96 -18.22 -16.58
C LEU A 157 -2.27 -17.61 -15.22
N MET A 158 -1.85 -18.28 -14.15
CA MET A 158 -1.87 -17.78 -12.77
C MET A 158 -0.46 -17.87 -12.19
N PHE A 159 0.18 -16.73 -11.94
CA PHE A 159 1.44 -16.69 -11.23
C PHE A 159 1.18 -16.72 -9.73
N ILE A 160 1.89 -17.59 -9.00
CA ILE A 160 1.84 -17.69 -7.55
C ILE A 160 3.26 -17.88 -7.01
N ASP A 161 3.61 -17.18 -5.94
CA ASP A 161 4.92 -17.33 -5.31
C ASP A 161 4.92 -18.55 -4.36
N ALA A 162 6.07 -19.21 -4.19
CA ALA A 162 6.15 -20.48 -3.46
C ALA A 162 5.85 -20.38 -1.95
N ASP A 163 5.89 -19.17 -1.38
CA ASP A 163 5.53 -18.84 0.00
C ASP A 163 4.09 -18.29 0.13
N GLU A 164 3.32 -18.35 -0.96
CA GLU A 164 1.89 -18.06 -0.99
C GLU A 164 1.07 -19.36 -1.05
N TYR A 165 -0.16 -19.32 -0.53
CA TYR A 165 -1.13 -20.41 -0.66
C TYR A 165 -2.55 -19.87 -0.80
N LEU A 166 -3.36 -20.57 -1.59
CA LEU A 166 -4.76 -20.23 -1.87
C LEU A 166 -5.63 -20.49 -0.63
N GLU A 167 -6.56 -19.58 -0.35
CA GLU A 167 -7.64 -19.81 0.63
C GLU A 167 -8.49 -21.00 0.20
N ALA A 168 -9.04 -21.76 1.15
CA ALA A 168 -9.91 -22.88 0.82
C ALA A 168 -11.19 -22.37 0.15
N ILE A 169 -11.33 -22.65 -1.14
CA ILE A 169 -12.44 -22.26 -2.01
C ILE A 169 -12.96 -23.46 -2.80
N ASP A 170 -14.06 -23.30 -3.54
CA ASP A 170 -14.51 -24.33 -4.48
C ASP A 170 -13.50 -24.49 -5.64
N ASP A 171 -13.26 -25.73 -6.06
CA ASP A 171 -12.28 -26.06 -7.11
C ASP A 171 -12.53 -25.31 -8.43
N ASN A 172 -13.80 -24.98 -8.75
CA ASN A 172 -14.15 -24.27 -9.98
C ASN A 172 -14.24 -22.75 -9.82
N GLU A 173 -14.18 -22.22 -8.60
CA GLU A 173 -14.50 -20.83 -8.33
C GLU A 173 -13.63 -19.87 -9.17
N ILE A 174 -12.32 -20.10 -9.25
CA ILE A 174 -11.41 -19.31 -10.09
C ILE A 174 -11.83 -19.38 -11.56
N LYS A 175 -12.13 -20.58 -12.07
CA LYS A 175 -12.48 -20.79 -13.48
C LYS A 175 -13.81 -20.12 -13.84
N ASP A 176 -14.79 -20.16 -12.95
CA ASP A 176 -16.08 -19.47 -13.14
C ASP A 176 -15.87 -17.95 -13.29
N LYS A 177 -15.02 -17.38 -12.45
CA LYS A 177 -14.64 -15.96 -12.50
C LYS A 177 -13.89 -15.62 -13.80
N LEU A 178 -12.92 -16.45 -14.20
CA LEU A 178 -12.19 -16.26 -15.45
C LEU A 178 -13.07 -16.40 -16.70
N CYS A 179 -14.08 -17.29 -16.66
CA CYS A 179 -15.03 -17.46 -17.76
C CYS A 179 -15.79 -16.17 -18.05
N ILE A 180 -16.25 -15.48 -16.99
CA ILE A 180 -16.89 -14.17 -17.12
C ILE A 180 -15.93 -13.16 -17.74
N LEU A 181 -14.70 -13.06 -17.22
CA LEU A 181 -13.71 -12.10 -17.71
C LEU A 181 -13.36 -12.36 -19.19
N GLN A 182 -13.36 -13.60 -19.64
CA GLN A 182 -13.11 -13.97 -21.04
C GLN A 182 -14.17 -13.47 -22.04
N THR A 183 -15.35 -13.08 -21.57
CA THR A 183 -16.39 -12.45 -22.41
C THR A 183 -16.15 -10.96 -22.65
N MET A 184 -15.26 -10.32 -21.88
CA MET A 184 -15.01 -8.89 -21.99
C MET A 184 -14.25 -8.54 -23.28
N SER A 185 -14.56 -7.38 -23.86
CA SER A 185 -13.90 -6.89 -25.08
C SER A 185 -12.41 -6.60 -24.90
N ILE A 186 -11.99 -6.30 -23.67
CA ILE A 186 -10.61 -5.95 -23.28
C ILE A 186 -9.75 -7.15 -22.91
N LYS A 187 -10.23 -8.39 -23.13
CA LYS A 187 -9.66 -9.58 -22.50
C LYS A 187 -8.19 -9.84 -22.80
N ASP A 188 -7.75 -9.48 -24.00
CA ASP A 188 -6.37 -9.65 -24.44
C ASP A 188 -5.45 -8.55 -23.91
N GLU A 189 -6.01 -7.52 -23.28
CA GLU A 189 -5.32 -6.34 -22.75
C GLU A 189 -5.47 -6.18 -21.22
N MET A 190 -6.03 -7.20 -20.54
CA MET A 190 -6.26 -7.17 -19.10
C MET A 190 -5.38 -8.15 -18.31
N VAL A 191 -5.11 -7.77 -17.08
CA VAL A 191 -4.56 -8.62 -16.02
C VAL A 191 -5.53 -8.66 -14.85
N VAL A 192 -5.49 -9.75 -14.11
CA VAL A 192 -6.41 -10.01 -13.02
C VAL A 192 -5.64 -10.07 -11.70
N CYS A 193 -6.18 -9.40 -10.69
CA CYS A 193 -5.52 -9.17 -9.41
C CYS A 193 -6.29 -9.85 -8.26
N PRO A 194 -5.73 -10.90 -7.64
CA PRO A 194 -6.30 -11.47 -6.44
C PRO A 194 -5.99 -10.62 -5.20
N PHE A 195 -6.59 -10.98 -4.07
CA PHE A 195 -6.28 -10.44 -2.76
C PHE A 195 -5.11 -11.20 -2.17
N ILE A 196 -4.02 -10.51 -1.86
CA ILE A 196 -2.87 -11.10 -1.18
C ILE A 196 -2.88 -10.61 0.26
N SER A 197 -3.11 -11.54 1.19
CA SER A 197 -3.16 -11.29 2.62
C SER A 197 -1.82 -11.60 3.27
N ASN A 198 -1.14 -10.56 3.75
CA ASN A 198 0.12 -10.70 4.46
C ASN A 198 -0.10 -11.12 5.91
N HIS A 199 0.91 -11.76 6.51
CA HIS A 199 0.89 -12.17 7.92
C HIS A 199 0.63 -11.03 8.92
N ASN A 200 0.86 -9.77 8.53
CA ASN A 200 0.60 -8.57 9.33
C ASN A 200 -0.84 -8.03 9.20
N GLY A 201 -1.72 -8.73 8.48
CA GLY A 201 -3.11 -8.35 8.25
C GLY A 201 -3.33 -7.33 7.13
N TYR A 202 -2.26 -6.90 6.45
CA TYR A 202 -2.38 -6.01 5.29
C TYR A 202 -2.79 -6.81 4.04
N ASN A 203 -3.84 -6.35 3.36
CA ASN A 203 -4.35 -6.98 2.14
C ASN A 203 -4.04 -6.10 0.92
N ILE A 204 -3.43 -6.69 -0.10
CA ILE A 204 -3.09 -6.02 -1.36
C ILE A 204 -4.01 -6.58 -2.45
N LYS A 205 -4.66 -5.70 -3.22
CA LYS A 205 -5.61 -6.09 -4.30
C LYS A 205 -5.11 -5.77 -5.70
N THR A 206 -3.91 -5.21 -5.83
CA THR A 206 -3.39 -4.68 -7.11
C THR A 206 -2.28 -5.55 -7.70
N VAL A 207 -2.02 -6.72 -7.13
CA VAL A 207 -0.95 -7.60 -7.60
C VAL A 207 -1.42 -8.37 -8.84
N ARG A 208 -0.79 -8.11 -9.98
CA ARG A 208 -1.20 -8.63 -11.29
C ARG A 208 -0.73 -10.08 -11.46
N ARG A 209 -1.63 -11.05 -11.24
CA ARG A 209 -1.29 -12.49 -11.17
C ARG A 209 -1.88 -13.34 -12.30
N PHE A 210 -3.00 -12.95 -12.91
CA PHE A 210 -3.60 -13.72 -14.00
C PHE A 210 -3.72 -12.95 -15.29
N PHE A 211 -3.58 -13.65 -16.42
CA PHE A 211 -3.87 -13.13 -17.76
C PHE A 211 -3.95 -14.28 -18.77
N LEU A 212 -4.53 -14.01 -19.94
CA LEU A 212 -4.59 -14.97 -21.04
C LEU A 212 -3.19 -15.26 -21.59
N ASN A 213 -2.90 -16.54 -21.84
CA ASN A 213 -1.59 -17.02 -22.26
C ASN A 213 -1.18 -16.48 -23.64
N ASN A 214 -2.10 -16.58 -24.62
CA ASN A 214 -1.89 -16.21 -26.01
C ASN A 214 -2.05 -14.69 -26.26
N THR A 215 -1.46 -13.88 -25.38
CA THR A 215 -1.44 -12.41 -25.47
C THR A 215 0.00 -11.88 -25.53
N ASP A 216 0.15 -10.62 -25.92
CA ASP A 216 1.41 -9.89 -25.92
C ASP A 216 1.87 -9.45 -24.51
N ILE A 217 1.15 -9.85 -23.46
CA ILE A 217 1.47 -9.51 -22.07
C ILE A 217 2.72 -10.27 -21.62
N ASN A 218 3.78 -9.57 -21.25
CA ASN A 218 5.01 -10.17 -20.72
C ASN A 218 5.47 -9.41 -19.47
N TYR A 219 6.14 -10.11 -18.55
CA TYR A 219 6.73 -9.45 -17.40
C TYR A 219 7.93 -8.61 -17.83
N PHE A 220 8.07 -7.45 -17.21
CA PHE A 220 9.18 -6.53 -17.43
C PHE A 220 9.72 -6.02 -16.09
N GLY A 221 11.05 -5.92 -16.00
CA GLY A 221 11.76 -5.45 -14.82
C GLY A 221 12.65 -6.53 -14.23
N LEU A 222 13.90 -6.19 -13.92
CA LEU A 222 14.85 -7.14 -13.33
C LEU A 222 14.42 -7.61 -11.94
N VAL A 223 13.69 -6.76 -11.20
CA VAL A 223 13.07 -6.99 -9.88
C VAL A 223 11.88 -6.06 -9.73
N HIS A 224 10.93 -6.40 -8.85
CA HIS A 224 9.62 -5.72 -8.78
C HIS A 224 8.95 -5.73 -10.16
N GLU A 225 9.10 -6.82 -10.89
CA GLU A 225 8.61 -7.00 -12.24
C GLU A 225 7.10 -6.80 -12.34
N GLU A 226 6.63 -6.34 -13.50
CA GLU A 226 5.21 -6.17 -13.77
C GLU A 226 4.86 -6.63 -15.18
N PRO A 227 3.64 -7.16 -15.41
CA PRO A 227 3.18 -7.47 -16.75
C PRO A 227 2.94 -6.17 -17.55
N ARG A 228 3.42 -6.15 -18.79
CA ARG A 228 3.26 -5.06 -19.76
C ARG A 228 2.87 -5.61 -21.13
N ILE A 229 2.20 -4.78 -21.91
CA ILE A 229 1.96 -4.98 -23.35
C ILE A 229 2.89 -4.01 -24.06
N TYR A 230 4.05 -4.51 -24.49
CA TYR A 230 5.17 -3.66 -24.92
C TYR A 230 5.52 -2.64 -23.82
N ASP A 231 5.35 -1.34 -24.09
CA ASP A 231 5.63 -0.25 -23.14
C ASP A 231 4.39 0.22 -22.36
N PHE A 232 3.23 -0.41 -22.58
CA PHE A 232 1.96 -0.03 -21.94
C PHE A 232 1.61 -0.95 -20.78
N LEU A 233 1.02 -0.37 -19.73
CA LEU A 233 0.44 -1.15 -18.65
C LEU A 233 -0.92 -1.72 -19.09
N PRO A 234 -1.18 -3.03 -18.93
CA PRO A 234 -2.50 -3.60 -19.17
C PRO A 234 -3.53 -3.01 -18.20
N TYR A 235 -4.81 -3.11 -18.57
CA TYR A 235 -5.92 -2.86 -17.64
C TYR A 235 -5.87 -3.89 -16.52
N TYR A 236 -6.25 -3.53 -15.30
CA TYR A 236 -6.35 -4.51 -14.23
C TYR A 236 -7.75 -4.57 -13.63
N ILE A 237 -8.14 -5.78 -13.22
CA ILE A 237 -9.41 -6.07 -12.56
C ILE A 237 -9.12 -6.86 -11.28
N SER A 238 -9.62 -6.37 -10.16
CA SER A 238 -9.52 -7.08 -8.88
C SER A 238 -10.60 -8.14 -8.76
N ILE A 239 -10.23 -9.29 -8.20
CA ILE A 239 -11.07 -10.46 -8.04
C ILE A 239 -10.97 -10.94 -6.59
N ASP A 240 -12.10 -11.21 -5.91
CA ASP A 240 -12.18 -11.84 -4.57
C ASP A 240 -11.74 -13.32 -4.60
N VAL A 241 -10.48 -13.53 -4.96
CA VAL A 241 -9.74 -14.78 -4.78
C VAL A 241 -8.60 -14.43 -3.86
N LYS A 242 -8.48 -15.13 -2.74
CA LYS A 242 -7.55 -14.76 -1.69
C LYS A 242 -6.39 -15.73 -1.59
N PHE A 243 -5.19 -15.19 -1.61
CA PHE A 243 -3.95 -15.88 -1.27
C PHE A 243 -3.43 -15.36 0.06
N PHE A 244 -2.82 -16.24 0.84
CA PHE A 244 -2.11 -15.89 2.05
C PHE A 244 -0.61 -15.97 1.80
N HIS A 245 0.11 -14.92 2.17
CA HIS A 245 1.56 -14.88 2.11
C HIS A 245 2.14 -15.20 3.49
N ASP A 246 2.86 -16.31 3.60
CA ASP A 246 3.23 -16.86 4.89
C ASP A 246 4.41 -16.14 5.56
N GLY A 247 5.27 -15.47 4.78
CA GLY A 247 6.36 -14.56 5.18
C GLY A 247 7.34 -15.00 6.29
N TYR A 248 7.19 -16.16 6.93
CA TYR A 248 7.82 -16.42 8.23
C TYR A 248 9.25 -17.02 8.14
N MET A 249 10.19 -16.28 8.76
CA MET A 249 11.42 -16.69 9.45
C MET A 249 12.64 -17.22 8.65
N ASP A 250 13.52 -16.29 8.30
CA ASP A 250 14.95 -16.24 8.71
C ASP A 250 15.51 -14.85 8.33
N GLU A 251 14.82 -13.82 8.83
CA GLU A 251 14.71 -12.55 8.10
C GLU A 251 16.00 -11.74 8.07
N ILE A 252 16.80 -11.63 9.13
CA ILE A 252 17.79 -10.54 9.18
C ILE A 252 18.96 -10.72 8.19
N VAL A 253 19.42 -11.96 7.96
CA VAL A 253 20.55 -12.22 7.04
C VAL A 253 20.06 -12.47 5.61
N LYS A 254 18.94 -13.19 5.43
CA LYS A 254 18.31 -13.37 4.12
C LYS A 254 17.75 -12.04 3.59
N SER A 255 17.20 -11.18 4.44
CA SER A 255 16.72 -9.85 4.05
C SER A 255 17.87 -8.95 3.61
N LYS A 256 19.00 -8.91 4.33
CA LYS A 256 20.14 -8.07 3.92
C LYS A 256 20.66 -8.43 2.52
N ARG A 257 20.88 -9.72 2.25
CA ARG A 257 21.31 -10.17 0.90
C ARG A 257 20.23 -9.92 -0.16
N LYS A 258 18.94 -10.09 0.20
CA LYS A 258 17.81 -9.79 -0.69
C LYS A 258 17.76 -8.30 -1.02
N THR A 259 17.93 -7.43 -0.03
CA THR A 259 17.96 -5.97 -0.21
C THR A 259 19.14 -5.55 -1.07
N GLU A 260 20.36 -6.01 -0.80
CA GLU A 260 21.54 -5.71 -1.61
C GLU A 260 21.35 -6.12 -3.08
N ARG A 261 20.86 -7.35 -3.32
CA ARG A 261 20.53 -7.83 -4.67
C ARG A 261 19.47 -6.95 -5.33
N ASN A 262 18.36 -6.68 -4.62
CA ASN A 262 17.27 -5.90 -5.17
C ASN A 262 17.72 -4.46 -5.53
N LEU A 263 18.52 -3.81 -4.68
CA LEU A 263 19.08 -2.49 -4.96
C LEU A 263 20.03 -2.51 -6.17
N TYR A 264 20.86 -3.55 -6.31
CA TYR A 264 21.69 -3.74 -7.49
C TYR A 264 20.85 -3.85 -8.78
N LEU A 265 19.77 -4.63 -8.76
CA LEU A 265 18.87 -4.80 -9.90
C LEU A 265 18.06 -3.53 -10.20
N LEU A 266 17.60 -2.81 -9.17
CA LEU A 266 16.90 -1.53 -9.31
C LEU A 266 17.79 -0.45 -9.91
N ASN A 267 19.06 -0.37 -9.49
CA ASN A 267 20.02 0.54 -10.12
C ASN A 267 20.17 0.25 -11.62
N ARG A 268 20.24 -1.02 -12.02
CA ARG A 268 20.24 -1.39 -13.45
C ARG A 268 18.94 -0.98 -14.14
N MET A 269 17.79 -1.14 -13.49
CA MET A 269 16.50 -0.67 -14.03
C MET A 269 16.45 0.85 -14.21
N MET A 270 16.99 1.61 -13.26
CA MET A 270 17.09 3.07 -13.37
C MET A 270 18.02 3.52 -14.50
N LEU A 271 18.98 2.70 -14.95
CA LEU A 271 19.77 2.98 -16.14
C LEU A 271 19.03 2.62 -17.44
N LEU A 272 18.21 1.56 -17.42
CA LEU A 272 17.43 1.11 -18.58
C LEU A 272 16.22 2.02 -18.86
N GLU A 273 15.50 2.43 -17.81
CA GLU A 273 14.33 3.32 -17.90
C GLU A 273 14.53 4.53 -16.98
N SER A 274 15.47 5.42 -17.31
CA SER A 274 15.88 6.54 -16.46
C SER A 274 14.77 7.52 -16.10
N ASN A 275 13.71 7.60 -16.91
CA ASN A 275 12.59 8.50 -16.67
C ASN A 275 11.43 7.82 -15.92
N ASN A 276 11.45 6.51 -15.75
CA ASN A 276 10.40 5.79 -15.04
C ASN A 276 10.54 6.00 -13.52
N LEU A 277 9.53 6.59 -12.89
CA LEU A 277 9.54 6.90 -11.46
C LEU A 277 9.33 5.67 -10.58
N ARG A 278 8.72 4.61 -11.12
CA ARG A 278 8.52 3.32 -10.46
C ARG A 278 9.81 2.75 -9.89
N TRP A 279 10.86 2.68 -10.71
CA TRP A 279 12.14 2.11 -10.28
C TRP A 279 12.81 2.94 -9.19
N LYS A 280 12.68 4.27 -9.27
CA LYS A 280 13.19 5.17 -8.24
C LYS A 280 12.43 5.00 -6.94
N PHE A 281 11.11 4.91 -6.99
CA PHE A 281 10.28 4.65 -5.82
C PHE A 281 10.72 3.37 -5.11
N PHE A 282 10.81 2.25 -5.83
CA PHE A 282 11.24 0.98 -5.24
C PHE A 282 12.68 1.04 -4.72
N TYR A 283 13.58 1.75 -5.42
CA TYR A 283 14.97 1.92 -4.99
C TYR A 283 15.08 2.64 -3.66
N TYR A 284 14.41 3.80 -3.52
CA TYR A 284 14.46 4.58 -2.28
C TYR A 284 13.66 3.95 -1.15
N ARG A 285 12.54 3.29 -1.44
CA ARG A 285 11.76 2.57 -0.44
C ARG A 285 12.55 1.40 0.15
N ASP A 286 13.12 0.54 -0.70
CA ASP A 286 13.84 -0.66 -0.26
C ASP A 286 15.22 -0.31 0.33
N GLY A 287 15.79 0.84 -0.05
CA GLY A 287 17.11 1.30 0.36
C GLY A 287 17.11 2.35 1.47
N ILE A 288 15.97 2.67 2.08
CA ILE A 288 15.83 3.80 3.03
C ILE A 288 16.82 3.77 4.21
N ASP A 289 17.25 2.58 4.63
CA ASP A 289 18.22 2.38 5.72
C ASP A 289 19.68 2.24 5.25
N ASN A 290 19.91 2.14 3.93
CA ASN A 290 21.21 1.85 3.33
C ASN A 290 21.72 2.95 2.38
N ILE A 291 20.88 3.91 2.01
CA ILE A 291 21.20 4.99 1.07
C ILE A 291 21.48 6.29 1.85
N ASP A 292 22.38 7.12 1.32
CA ASP A 292 22.61 8.46 1.86
C ASP A 292 21.36 9.34 1.67
N LEU A 293 20.84 9.90 2.77
CA LEU A 293 19.59 10.65 2.77
C LEU A 293 19.69 11.97 1.99
N LEU A 294 20.88 12.57 1.90
CA LEU A 294 21.09 13.82 1.16
C LEU A 294 21.09 13.55 -0.34
N ASP A 295 21.78 12.49 -0.78
CA ASP A 295 21.78 12.07 -2.18
C ASP A 295 20.36 11.68 -2.62
N ALA A 296 19.62 10.94 -1.79
CA ALA A 296 18.23 10.60 -2.05
C ALA A 296 17.34 11.84 -2.19
N GLU A 297 17.53 12.86 -1.35
CA GLU A 297 16.77 14.11 -1.43
C GLU A 297 16.95 14.79 -2.80
N VAL A 298 18.20 14.95 -3.23
CA VAL A 298 18.56 15.62 -4.49
C VAL A 298 18.01 14.84 -5.69
N GLU A 299 18.24 13.52 -5.70
CA GLU A 299 17.83 12.67 -6.82
C GLU A 299 16.31 12.51 -6.93
N ILE A 300 15.59 12.39 -5.81
CA ILE A 300 14.13 12.33 -5.82
C ILE A 300 13.56 13.64 -6.37
N LYS A 301 13.98 14.80 -5.83
CA LYS A 301 13.53 16.12 -6.31
C LYS A 301 13.83 16.28 -7.81
N SER A 302 15.05 15.99 -8.22
CA SER A 302 15.50 16.03 -9.62
C SER A 302 14.67 15.12 -10.54
N ALA A 303 14.23 13.96 -10.05
CA ALA A 303 13.47 13.00 -10.82
C ALA A 303 12.00 13.40 -11.01
N ILE A 304 11.38 14.00 -10.01
CA ILE A 304 9.95 14.36 -10.03
C ILE A 304 9.71 15.81 -10.46
N SER A 305 10.74 16.63 -10.69
CA SER A 305 10.60 17.98 -11.21
C SER A 305 10.35 18.03 -12.72
N LEU A 306 9.40 18.87 -13.16
CA LEU A 306 9.17 19.17 -14.57
C LEU A 306 10.34 19.98 -15.17
N ASN A 307 10.82 20.99 -14.46
CA ASN A 307 12.03 21.74 -14.79
C ASN A 307 12.94 21.84 -13.56
N LYS A 308 14.18 21.36 -13.70
CA LYS A 308 15.18 21.31 -12.63
C LYS A 308 15.76 22.68 -12.26
N GLU A 309 15.59 23.69 -13.11
CA GLU A 309 16.04 25.06 -12.85
C GLU A 309 15.02 25.88 -12.05
N ASN A 310 13.76 25.42 -12.01
CA ASN A 310 12.69 26.08 -11.28
C ASN A 310 12.63 25.61 -9.83
N ASP A 311 12.05 26.45 -8.97
CA ASP A 311 11.78 26.08 -7.58
C ASP A 311 10.89 24.84 -7.48
N PHE A 312 11.08 24.07 -6.41
CA PHE A 312 10.31 22.86 -6.16
C PHE A 312 8.93 23.24 -5.60
N SER A 313 7.88 23.10 -6.41
CA SER A 313 6.50 23.47 -6.09
C SER A 313 5.50 22.52 -6.76
N ALA A 314 4.23 22.56 -6.36
CA ALA A 314 3.20 21.70 -6.94
C ALA A 314 3.07 21.85 -8.46
N ASP A 315 3.19 23.08 -8.98
CA ASP A 315 3.13 23.37 -10.43
C ASP A 315 4.37 22.90 -11.21
N ASN A 316 5.46 22.55 -10.52
CA ASN A 316 6.73 22.10 -11.11
C ASN A 316 7.03 20.63 -10.79
N VAL A 317 6.02 19.85 -10.40
CA VAL A 317 6.15 18.41 -10.12
C VAL A 317 5.38 17.60 -11.17
N ILE A 318 5.97 16.48 -11.60
CA ILE A 318 5.39 15.55 -12.56
C ILE A 318 4.17 14.87 -11.91
N ASP A 319 3.03 14.86 -12.62
CA ASP A 319 1.85 14.06 -12.24
C ASP A 319 2.02 12.62 -12.73
N ASP A 320 2.41 11.73 -11.83
CA ASP A 320 2.67 10.30 -12.06
C ASP A 320 2.19 9.47 -10.86
N GLU A 321 1.84 8.20 -11.10
CA GLU A 321 1.31 7.32 -10.05
C GLU A 321 2.26 7.12 -8.86
N PHE A 322 3.57 7.30 -9.05
CA PHE A 322 4.58 7.18 -7.99
C PHE A 322 4.99 8.53 -7.37
N THR A 323 4.53 9.66 -7.91
CA THR A 323 4.89 11.00 -7.41
C THR A 323 4.52 11.17 -5.94
N PHE A 324 3.29 10.81 -5.55
CA PHE A 324 2.85 10.91 -4.16
C PHE A 324 3.75 10.09 -3.22
N ALA A 325 4.06 8.86 -3.60
CA ALA A 325 4.87 7.97 -2.79
C ALA A 325 6.33 8.46 -2.65
N LEU A 326 6.88 9.05 -3.71
CA LEU A 326 8.19 9.70 -3.68
C LEU A 326 8.21 10.96 -2.80
N LEU A 327 7.15 11.77 -2.85
CA LEU A 327 6.99 12.92 -1.95
C LEU A 327 6.87 12.49 -0.48
N ASP A 328 6.18 11.38 -0.20
CA ASP A 328 6.06 10.82 1.16
C ASP A 328 7.42 10.34 1.70
N ILE A 329 8.20 9.62 0.89
CA ILE A 329 9.58 9.22 1.22
C ILE A 329 10.43 10.47 1.50
N LEU A 330 10.33 11.49 0.64
CA LEU A 330 11.06 12.73 0.77
C LEU A 330 10.69 13.49 2.06
N ALA A 331 9.39 13.63 2.34
CA ALA A 331 8.88 14.24 3.57
C ALA A 331 9.38 13.51 4.82
N ASN A 332 9.35 12.17 4.82
CA ASN A 332 9.86 11.34 5.91
C ASN A 332 11.35 11.59 6.15
N ASN A 333 12.15 11.57 5.08
CA ASN A 333 13.59 11.75 5.14
C ASN A 333 13.97 13.16 5.63
N LEU A 334 13.30 14.20 5.13
CA LEU A 334 13.49 15.59 5.57
C LEU A 334 13.12 15.77 7.04
N PHE A 335 12.01 15.17 7.46
CA PHE A 335 11.55 15.19 8.85
C PHE A 335 12.56 14.51 9.79
N ARG A 336 13.10 13.33 9.41
CA ARG A 336 14.14 12.62 10.18
C ARG A 336 15.44 13.42 10.32
N GLN A 337 15.73 14.27 9.34
CA GLN A 337 16.89 15.19 9.37
C GLN A 337 16.62 16.47 10.18
N GLY A 338 15.40 16.70 10.66
CA GLY A 338 15.02 17.93 11.35
C GLY A 338 14.76 19.13 10.41
N LYS A 339 14.70 18.90 9.09
CA LYS A 339 14.36 19.92 8.09
C LYS A 339 12.84 20.09 8.00
N PHE A 340 12.25 20.63 9.06
CA PHE A 340 10.79 20.65 9.22
C PHE A 340 10.07 21.55 8.20
N ASP A 341 10.70 22.65 7.77
CA ASP A 341 10.11 23.55 6.77
C ASP A 341 10.01 22.86 5.40
N ASP A 342 11.07 22.17 4.98
CA ASP A 342 11.10 21.41 3.74
C ASP A 342 10.12 20.21 3.79
N ALA A 343 10.05 19.52 4.93
CA ALA A 343 9.08 18.43 5.12
C ALA A 343 7.63 18.96 5.06
N ASN A 344 7.37 20.15 5.61
CA ASN A 344 6.07 20.81 5.50
C ASN A 344 5.73 21.19 4.06
N LEU A 345 6.71 21.67 3.28
CA LEU A 345 6.53 21.95 1.86
C LEU A 345 6.15 20.67 1.08
N MET A 346 6.79 19.54 1.35
CA MET A 346 6.40 18.26 0.73
C MET A 346 4.97 17.87 1.09
N ALA A 347 4.58 18.06 2.35
CA ALA A 347 3.21 17.83 2.80
C ALA A 347 2.20 18.76 2.11
N GLU A 348 2.54 20.02 1.85
CA GLU A 348 1.71 20.95 1.09
C GLU A 348 1.53 20.47 -0.35
N ILE A 349 2.63 20.15 -1.05
CA ILE A 349 2.56 19.62 -2.42
C ILE A 349 1.71 18.35 -2.48
N MET A 350 1.91 17.39 -1.56
CA MET A 350 1.08 16.18 -1.51
C MET A 350 -0.42 16.49 -1.38
N ASN A 351 -0.78 17.53 -0.62
CA ASN A 351 -2.18 17.94 -0.47
C ASN A 351 -2.73 18.63 -1.71
N ASP A 352 -1.90 19.31 -2.50
CA ASP A 352 -2.34 19.92 -3.75
C ASP A 352 -2.69 18.85 -4.79
N PHE A 353 -1.88 17.78 -4.88
CA PHE A 353 -2.17 16.62 -5.73
C PHE A 353 -3.35 15.80 -5.21
N TYR A 354 -3.41 15.54 -3.91
CA TYR A 354 -4.43 14.72 -3.27
C TYR A 354 -4.99 15.43 -2.03
N PRO A 355 -6.01 16.28 -2.18
CA PRO A 355 -6.59 17.03 -1.08
C PRO A 355 -7.07 16.13 0.07
N GLU A 356 -6.81 16.58 1.30
CA GLU A 356 -7.24 15.90 2.53
C GLU A 356 -6.61 14.51 2.76
N ASN A 357 -5.48 14.21 2.09
CA ASN A 357 -4.76 12.97 2.35
C ASN A 357 -4.19 12.92 3.79
N SER A 358 -4.19 11.71 4.37
CA SER A 358 -3.76 11.48 5.75
C SER A 358 -2.30 11.83 6.01
N ASN A 359 -1.41 11.63 5.03
CA ASN A 359 0.04 11.79 5.20
C ASN A 359 0.41 13.26 5.33
N SER A 360 -0.16 14.13 4.48
CA SER A 360 0.00 15.59 4.59
C SER A 360 -0.46 16.09 5.95
N TYR A 361 -1.67 15.67 6.37
CA TYR A 361 -2.22 16.06 7.67
C TYR A 361 -1.32 15.59 8.83
N TYR A 362 -0.84 14.34 8.75
CA TYR A 362 0.09 13.77 9.74
C TYR A 362 1.35 14.61 9.90
N TYR A 363 2.08 14.90 8.80
CA TYR A 363 3.31 15.68 8.87
C TYR A 363 3.06 17.11 9.36
N LYS A 364 2.03 17.79 8.84
CA LYS A 364 1.68 19.16 9.28
C LYS A 364 1.39 19.23 10.77
N CYS A 365 0.62 18.27 11.31
CA CYS A 365 0.33 18.18 12.73
C CYS A 365 1.59 17.89 13.56
N LEU A 366 2.42 16.94 13.13
CA LEU A 366 3.62 16.54 13.86
C LEU A 366 4.64 17.68 13.92
N ILE A 367 4.86 18.37 12.80
CA ILE A 367 5.72 19.56 12.72
C ILE A 367 5.18 20.69 13.62
N LYS A 368 3.87 20.92 13.62
CA LYS A 368 3.25 21.91 14.51
C LYS A 368 3.44 21.56 15.99
N ILE A 369 3.30 20.30 16.37
CA ILE A 369 3.57 19.82 17.73
C ILE A 369 5.03 20.11 18.12
N ILE A 370 5.99 19.84 17.22
CA ILE A 370 7.41 20.11 17.46
C ILE A 370 7.66 21.61 17.68
N ARG A 371 7.15 22.46 16.80
CA ARG A 371 7.31 23.92 16.92
C ARG A 371 6.70 24.46 18.23
N LEU A 372 5.51 23.99 18.59
CA LEU A 372 4.87 24.37 19.86
C LEU A 372 5.72 23.94 21.08
N ARG A 373 6.35 22.76 21.04
CA ARG A 373 7.27 22.33 22.10
C ARG A 373 8.50 23.22 22.20
N GLU A 374 9.06 23.65 21.06
CA GLU A 374 10.19 24.58 21.04
C GLU A 374 9.80 25.96 21.59
N GLU A 375 8.63 26.47 21.23
CA GLU A 375 8.08 27.72 21.77
C GLU A 375 7.87 27.64 23.29
N VAL A 376 7.29 26.54 23.78
CA VAL A 376 7.09 26.31 25.22
C VAL A 376 8.44 26.19 25.96
N LYS A 377 9.47 25.63 25.33
CA LYS A 377 10.83 25.59 25.88
C LYS A 377 11.48 26.96 25.93
N LYS A 378 11.31 27.76 24.87
CA LYS A 378 11.79 29.15 24.83
C LYS A 378 11.12 29.98 25.92
N LEU A 379 9.79 29.85 26.04
CA LEU A 379 9.02 30.55 27.06
C LEU A 379 9.49 30.20 28.48
N LEU A 380 9.83 28.93 28.73
CA LEU A 380 10.44 28.52 30.01
C LEU A 380 11.75 29.27 30.28
N ASN A 381 12.67 29.28 29.32
CA ASN A 381 13.96 29.94 29.46
C ASN A 381 13.80 31.44 29.69
N ASP A 382 12.99 32.11 28.87
CA ASP A 382 12.73 33.55 28.97
C ASP A 382 12.09 33.91 30.32
N THR A 383 11.18 33.05 30.83
CA THR A 383 10.54 33.25 32.14
C THR A 383 11.53 33.07 33.30
N ILE A 384 12.45 32.10 33.21
CA ILE A 384 13.51 31.91 34.22
C ILE A 384 14.44 33.12 34.25
N ILE A 385 14.94 33.57 33.10
CA ILE A 385 15.80 34.75 32.98
C ILE A 385 15.08 35.98 33.56
N TYR A 386 13.83 36.19 33.18
CA TYR A 386 13.02 37.28 33.72
C TYR A 386 12.93 37.23 35.24
N ARG A 387 12.70 36.04 35.81
CA ARG A 387 12.59 35.87 37.28
C ARG A 387 13.92 36.15 37.99
N GLU A 388 15.04 35.74 37.41
CA GLU A 388 16.38 36.00 37.93
C GLU A 388 16.74 37.49 37.90
N GLU A 389 16.35 38.21 36.86
CA GLU A 389 16.60 39.64 36.72
C GLU A 389 15.64 40.50 37.55
N ASN A 390 14.45 39.98 37.89
CA ASN A 390 13.37 40.72 38.56
C ASN A 390 12.96 40.06 39.89
N ILE A 391 13.94 39.90 40.79
CA ILE A 391 13.73 39.28 42.11
C ILE A 391 12.97 40.21 43.07
N ASN A 392 13.14 41.53 42.92
CA ASN A 392 12.56 42.50 43.85
C ASN A 392 11.03 42.53 43.77
N PRO A 393 10.32 42.58 44.91
CA PRO A 393 8.87 42.71 44.94
C PRO A 393 8.36 43.90 44.12
N GLN A 394 7.32 43.67 43.32
CA GLN A 394 6.63 44.71 42.57
C GLN A 394 5.20 44.81 43.10
N TYR A 395 4.81 46.00 43.57
CA TYR A 395 3.46 46.22 44.08
C TYR A 395 2.44 46.15 42.93
N GLY A 396 1.71 45.04 42.85
CA GLY A 396 0.70 44.79 41.84
C GLY A 396 -0.41 43.88 42.34
N MET A 397 -1.51 43.80 41.59
CA MET A 397 -2.73 43.09 42.00
C MET A 397 -2.60 41.55 42.00
N ILE A 398 -1.61 40.98 41.30
CA ILE A 398 -1.49 39.51 41.12
C ILE A 398 -0.76 38.88 42.30
N HIS A 399 0.48 39.31 42.59
CA HIS A 399 1.20 38.97 43.83
C HIS A 399 2.43 39.87 44.00
N SER A 400 2.59 40.53 45.15
CA SER A 400 3.69 41.47 45.40
C SER A 400 5.08 40.83 45.34
N GLU A 401 5.21 39.61 45.85
CA GLU A 401 6.49 38.86 45.89
C GLU A 401 6.87 38.16 44.58
N GLY A 402 6.05 38.25 43.53
CA GLY A 402 6.34 37.62 42.24
C GLY A 402 6.10 36.10 42.16
N TYR A 403 5.51 35.45 43.17
CA TYR A 403 5.26 33.99 43.17
C TYR A 403 4.36 33.49 42.04
N HIS A 404 3.61 34.37 41.38
CA HIS A 404 2.88 34.03 40.16
C HIS A 404 3.82 33.68 38.98
N ILE A 405 5.03 34.24 38.96
CA ILE A 405 6.09 33.87 38.01
C ILE A 405 6.68 32.51 38.37
N ASP A 406 6.88 32.22 39.66
CA ASP A 406 7.33 30.90 40.12
C ASP A 406 6.29 29.81 39.80
N LEU A 407 4.99 30.13 39.89
CA LEU A 407 3.91 29.27 39.38
C LEU A 407 4.02 29.07 37.86
N LEU A 408 4.26 30.13 37.09
CA LEU A 408 4.43 30.03 35.64
C LEU A 408 5.64 29.15 35.26
N ILE A 409 6.77 29.31 35.94
CA ILE A 409 7.95 28.44 35.80
C ILE A 409 7.58 26.99 36.11
N SER A 410 6.81 26.75 37.18
CA SER A 410 6.35 25.39 37.55
C SER A 410 5.55 24.73 36.42
N ILE A 411 4.61 25.48 35.83
CA ILE A 411 3.77 25.04 34.71
C ILE A 411 4.64 24.75 33.48
N LEU A 412 5.51 25.67 33.11
CA LEU A 412 6.36 25.52 31.94
C LEU A 412 7.38 24.38 32.10
N LEU A 413 7.90 24.14 33.31
CA LEU A 413 8.70 22.96 33.62
C LEU A 413 7.89 21.67 33.40
N PHE A 414 6.63 21.65 33.84
CA PHE A 414 5.75 20.49 33.67
C PHE A 414 5.47 20.22 32.19
N GLU A 415 5.07 21.24 31.43
CA GLU A 415 4.74 21.12 30.00
C GLU A 415 5.97 20.77 29.13
N ASN A 416 7.18 21.13 29.57
CA ASN A 416 8.44 20.69 28.96
C ASN A 416 8.91 19.28 29.40
N GLY A 417 8.15 18.58 30.25
CA GLY A 417 8.49 17.25 30.73
C GLY A 417 9.52 17.21 31.87
N TYR A 418 9.93 18.36 32.43
CA TYR A 418 10.79 18.45 33.61
C TYR A 418 9.99 18.23 34.91
N ILE A 419 9.30 17.10 34.99
CA ILE A 419 8.28 16.82 36.03
C ILE A 419 8.86 16.92 37.45
N LYS A 420 10.07 16.42 37.69
CA LYS A 420 10.70 16.46 39.03
C LYS A 420 10.95 17.90 39.49
N GLN A 421 11.40 18.76 38.60
CA GLN A 421 11.66 20.17 38.87
C GLN A 421 10.35 20.92 39.08
N ALA A 422 9.34 20.68 38.23
CA ALA A 422 8.01 21.24 38.39
C ALA A 422 7.41 20.92 39.77
N VAL A 423 7.49 19.66 40.21
CA VAL A 423 6.99 19.22 41.53
C VAL A 423 7.67 19.96 42.69
N LYS A 424 8.97 20.25 42.60
CA LYS A 424 9.68 21.02 43.64
C LYS A 424 9.11 22.43 43.77
N TYR A 425 8.90 23.12 42.64
CA TYR A 425 8.31 24.46 42.66
C TYR A 425 6.85 24.44 43.14
N PHE A 426 6.04 23.48 42.70
CA PHE A 426 4.67 23.34 43.20
C PHE A 426 4.61 23.08 44.72
N THR A 427 5.55 22.29 45.26
CA THR A 427 5.65 22.04 46.71
C THR A 427 6.10 23.30 47.47
N PHE A 428 7.01 24.08 46.89
CA PHE A 428 7.43 25.37 47.45
C PHE A 428 6.24 26.34 47.53
N LEU A 429 5.46 26.47 46.46
CA LEU A 429 4.26 27.32 46.43
C LEU A 429 3.19 26.91 47.45
N ASP A 430 3.06 25.61 47.72
CA ASP A 430 2.19 25.10 48.78
C ASP A 430 2.68 25.43 50.18
N GLY A 431 3.99 25.34 50.40
CA GLY A 431 4.62 25.67 51.67
C GLY A 431 4.39 27.14 52.09
N ILE A 432 4.10 28.01 51.13
CA ILE A 432 3.81 29.44 51.37
C ILE A 432 2.30 29.78 51.26
N ASP A 433 1.41 28.78 51.20
CA ASP A 433 -0.04 28.94 51.03
C ASP A 433 -0.44 29.80 49.82
N PHE A 434 0.29 29.67 48.70
CA PHE A 434 -0.02 30.38 47.47
C PHE A 434 -1.32 29.84 46.84
N LYS A 435 -2.35 30.68 46.74
CA LYS A 435 -3.68 30.26 46.25
C LYS A 435 -3.84 30.54 44.76
N SER A 436 -4.01 29.47 43.98
CA SER A 436 -4.32 29.56 42.55
C SER A 436 -5.12 28.34 42.09
N ASN A 437 -6.17 28.57 41.30
CA ASN A 437 -6.95 27.49 40.68
C ASN A 437 -6.09 26.67 39.71
N ILE A 438 -5.19 27.34 38.99
CA ILE A 438 -4.27 26.70 38.04
C ILE A 438 -3.29 25.79 38.79
N LEU A 439 -2.76 26.25 39.93
CA LEU A 439 -1.91 25.42 40.79
C LEU A 439 -2.62 24.12 41.20
N ASN A 440 -3.90 24.20 41.57
CA ASN A 440 -4.68 23.02 41.95
C ASN A 440 -4.91 22.06 40.77
N GLU A 441 -5.16 22.57 39.56
CA GLU A 441 -5.31 21.75 38.36
C GLU A 441 -4.04 20.92 38.06
N TYR A 442 -2.86 21.55 38.11
CA TYR A 442 -1.59 20.87 37.83
C TYR A 442 -1.22 19.84 38.91
N LYS A 443 -1.63 20.05 40.16
CA LYS A 443 -1.47 19.04 41.21
C LYS A 443 -2.26 17.77 40.93
N GLU A 444 -3.49 17.89 40.45
CA GLU A 444 -4.28 16.71 40.08
C GLU A 444 -3.63 15.96 38.91
N LYS A 445 -3.13 16.68 37.88
CA LYS A 445 -2.36 16.06 36.79
C LYS A 445 -1.14 15.28 37.30
N ILE A 446 -0.39 15.84 38.24
CA ILE A 446 0.77 15.17 38.86
C ILE A 446 0.36 13.93 39.66
N ARG A 447 -0.76 13.97 40.38
CA ARG A 447 -1.26 12.81 41.14
C ARG A 447 -1.60 11.65 40.22
N VAL A 448 -2.26 11.92 39.11
CA VAL A 448 -2.58 10.92 38.08
C VAL A 448 -1.29 10.30 37.53
N ILE A 449 -0.27 11.09 37.19
CA ILE A 449 1.02 10.58 36.69
C ILE A 449 1.71 9.65 37.70
N LYS A 450 1.62 9.92 39.01
CA LYS A 450 2.21 9.05 40.05
C LYS A 450 1.46 7.72 40.28
N SER A 451 0.26 7.58 39.70
CA SER A 451 -0.57 6.38 39.86
C SER A 451 -0.37 5.34 38.75
N PHE A 452 0.36 5.70 37.70
CA PHE A 452 0.92 4.82 36.67
C PHE A 452 2.38 4.48 37.01
#